data_AF-A0A411ZSU3-F1
#
_entry.id   AF-A0A411ZSU3-F1
#
_cell.length_a   1.000
_cell.length_b   1.000
_cell.length_c   1.000
_cell.angle_alpha   90.00
_cell.angle_beta   90.00
_cell.angle_gamma   90.00
#
_symmetry.space_group_name_H-M   'P 1'
#
loop_
_entity.id
_entity.type
_entity.pdbx_description
1 polymer ?
#
loop_
_entity_poly.entity_id
_entity_poly.type
_entity_poly.pdbx_seq_one_letter_code
_entity_poly.pdbx_strand_id
1 'polypeptide(L)'
;MNQELVLKVVSYIADHLGNLPDDSKPGFENYTNDEIDAVVNYLEEIGVLNIALSKAYSYYGIGDVKSHDDYDEYYTSRAFISEEKLKEFKASLIQETDPDFSGSFLF
;
A
#
# COMPACT_ATOMS: atom_id res chain seq x y z
N MET A 1 6.85 8.20 12.42
CA MET A 1 5.96 8.04 11.24
C MET A 1 4.54 7.78 11.72
N ASN A 2 3.51 8.25 11.02
CA ASN A 2 2.12 8.13 11.49
C ASN A 2 1.63 6.66 11.39
N GLN A 3 1.55 5.96 12.53
CA GLN A 3 1.17 4.54 12.57
C GLN A 3 -0.25 4.28 12.04
N GLU A 4 -1.18 5.22 12.22
CA GLU A 4 -2.54 5.10 11.68
C GLU A 4 -2.52 5.10 10.14
N LEU A 5 -1.74 6.01 9.54
CA LEU A 5 -1.58 6.08 8.08
C LEU A 5 -0.95 4.80 7.53
N VAL A 6 0.07 4.26 8.20
CA VAL A 6 0.72 3.00 7.80
C VAL A 6 -0.29 1.85 7.74
N LEU A 7 -1.11 1.69 8.78
CA LEU A 7 -2.12 0.63 8.82
C LEU A 7 -3.22 0.84 7.78
N LYS A 8 -3.62 2.09 7.51
CA LYS A 8 -4.56 2.42 6.43
C LYS A 8 -4.02 2.05 5.05
N VAL A 9 -2.77 2.40 4.75
CA VAL A 9 -2.11 2.05 3.49
C VAL A 9 -2.08 0.53 3.28
N VAL A 10 -1.63 -0.22 4.28
CA VAL A 10 -1.59 -1.70 4.20
C VAL A 10 -2.98 -2.29 3.97
N SER A 11 -3.99 -1.81 4.70
CA SER A 11 -5.36 -2.31 4.57
C SER A 11 -5.94 -1.98 3.20
N TYR A 12 -5.75 -0.75 2.72
CA TYR A 12 -6.20 -0.34 1.40
C TYR A 12 -5.60 -1.21 0.29
N ILE A 13 -4.28 -1.44 0.33
CA ILE A 13 -3.57 -2.28 -0.67
C ILE A 13 -4.14 -3.71 -0.67
N ALA A 14 -4.39 -4.28 0.51
CA ALA A 14 -4.98 -5.62 0.62
C ALA A 14 -6.39 -5.68 0.02
N ASP A 15 -7.23 -4.69 0.31
CA ASP A 15 -8.61 -4.62 -0.15
C ASP A 15 -8.72 -4.26 -1.65
N HIS A 16 -7.72 -3.58 -2.20
CA HIS A 16 -7.73 -3.05 -3.58
C HIS A 16 -6.71 -3.77 -4.48
N LEU A 17 -6.46 -5.06 -4.24
CA LEU A 17 -5.70 -5.96 -5.12
C LEU A 17 -4.30 -5.43 -5.48
N GLY A 18 -3.64 -4.78 -4.52
CA GLY A 18 -2.30 -4.24 -4.70
C GLY A 18 -2.26 -2.80 -5.21
N ASN A 19 -3.40 -2.14 -5.43
CA ASN A 19 -3.40 -0.75 -5.87
C ASN A 19 -2.92 0.16 -4.73
N LEU A 20 -2.04 1.11 -5.07
CA LEU A 20 -1.58 2.13 -4.14
C LEU A 20 -2.68 3.19 -3.91
N PRO A 21 -2.88 3.66 -2.67
CA PRO A 21 -3.78 4.77 -2.40
C PRO A 21 -3.15 6.09 -2.84
N ASP A 22 -4.01 7.09 -3.02
CA ASP A 22 -3.66 8.50 -3.20
C ASP A 22 -4.63 9.34 -2.36
N ASP A 23 -4.37 10.64 -2.24
CA ASP A 23 -5.16 11.60 -1.48
C ASP A 23 -6.61 11.79 -1.98
N SER A 24 -6.94 11.28 -3.18
CA SER A 24 -8.31 11.27 -3.70
C SER A 24 -9.15 10.09 -3.19
N LYS A 25 -8.55 9.11 -2.52
CA LYS A 25 -9.25 7.93 -2.01
C LYS A 25 -9.96 8.19 -0.68
N PRO A 26 -11.16 7.62 -0.48
CA PRO A 26 -11.84 7.69 0.82
C PRO A 26 -10.97 7.19 1.96
N GLY A 27 -10.89 7.94 3.06
CA GLY A 27 -10.05 7.65 4.21
C GLY A 27 -8.61 8.19 4.13
N PHE A 28 -8.22 8.77 3.00
CA PHE A 28 -6.91 9.41 2.77
C PHE A 28 -6.97 10.94 2.62
N GLU A 29 -8.15 11.54 2.72
CA GLU A 29 -8.41 12.95 2.37
C GLU A 29 -7.64 13.95 3.25
N ASN A 30 -7.19 13.51 4.43
CA ASN A 30 -6.45 14.33 5.39
C ASN A 30 -4.92 14.13 5.30
N TYR A 31 -4.44 13.35 4.34
CA TYR A 31 -3.02 13.11 4.11
C TYR A 31 -2.65 13.59 2.71
N THR A 32 -1.45 14.16 2.60
CA THR A 32 -0.88 14.54 1.31
C THR A 32 -0.33 13.32 0.58
N ASN A 33 -0.24 13.40 -0.75
CA ASN A 33 0.42 12.35 -1.54
C ASN A 33 1.87 12.12 -1.10
N ASP A 34 2.60 13.17 -0.70
CA ASP A 34 3.97 13.03 -0.18
C ASP A 34 4.03 12.19 1.12
N GLU A 35 3.04 12.33 2.01
CA GLU A 35 2.95 11.54 3.24
C GLU A 35 2.60 10.07 2.95
N ILE A 36 1.71 9.85 1.98
CA ILE A 36 1.33 8.50 1.53
C ILE A 36 2.53 7.81 0.87
N ASP A 37 3.22 8.51 -0.03
CA ASP A 37 4.41 8.01 -0.71
C ASP A 37 5.54 7.70 0.28
N ALA A 38 5.75 8.55 1.30
CA ALA A 38 6.73 8.28 2.34
C ALA A 38 6.44 6.97 3.10
N VAL A 39 5.16 6.69 3.37
CA VAL A 39 4.73 5.44 4.01
C VAL A 39 4.92 4.24 3.08
N VAL A 40 4.53 4.37 1.81
CA VAL A 40 4.70 3.30 0.81
C VAL A 40 6.18 2.95 0.64
N ASN A 41 7.04 3.96 0.47
CA ASN A 41 8.49 3.80 0.34
C ASN A 41 9.09 3.14 1.59
N TYR A 42 8.67 3.57 2.79
CA TYR A 42 9.12 2.94 4.03
C TYR A 42 8.73 1.45 4.10
N LEU A 43 7.48 1.12 3.77
CA LEU A 43 7.00 -0.26 3.80
C LEU A 43 7.70 -1.15 2.77
N GLU A 44 8.09 -0.58 1.62
CA GLU A 44 8.93 -1.26 0.64
C GLU A 44 10.37 -1.46 1.16
N GLU A 45 10.97 -0.45 1.77
CA GLU A 45 12.33 -0.52 2.33
C GLU A 45 12.48 -1.62 3.39
N ILE A 46 11.47 -1.79 4.27
CA ILE A 46 11.45 -2.86 5.27
C ILE A 46 10.97 -4.21 4.72
N GLY A 47 10.66 -4.28 3.43
CA GLY A 47 10.24 -5.50 2.74
C GLY A 47 8.83 -5.98 3.07
N VAL A 48 7.99 -5.15 3.70
CA VAL A 48 6.56 -5.44 3.88
C VAL A 48 5.85 -5.37 2.54
N LEU A 49 6.21 -4.39 1.70
CA LEU A 49 5.74 -4.28 0.33
C LEU A 49 6.83 -4.68 -0.66
N ASN A 50 6.39 -5.24 -1.78
CA ASN A 50 7.19 -5.34 -3.00
C ASN A 50 6.37 -4.72 -4.13
N ILE A 51 6.89 -3.68 -4.76
CA ILE A 51 6.17 -2.96 -5.82
C ILE A 51 6.64 -3.47 -7.18
N ALA A 52 5.74 -4.13 -7.90
CA ALA A 52 5.98 -4.49 -9.29
C ALA A 52 5.40 -3.44 -10.22
N LEU A 53 6.23 -2.99 -11.16
CA LEU A 53 5.79 -2.18 -12.29
C LEU A 53 5.45 -3.10 -13.46
N SER A 54 4.19 -3.08 -13.90
CA SER A 54 3.75 -3.80 -15.09
C SER A 54 3.24 -2.84 -16.15
N LYS A 55 3.55 -3.12 -17.41
CA LYS A 55 2.93 -2.44 -18.55
C LYS A 55 1.45 -2.79 -18.60
N ALA A 56 0.61 -1.80 -18.77
CA ALA A 56 -0.82 -1.93 -19.02
C ALA A 56 -1.20 -1.11 -20.26
N TYR A 57 -2.31 -1.49 -20.88
CA TYR A 57 -2.83 -0.85 -22.09
C TYR A 57 -4.25 -0.42 -21.80
N SER A 58 -4.55 0.88 -21.96
CA SER A 58 -5.90 1.41 -21.70
C SER A 58 -6.55 1.72 -23.02
N TYR A 59 -7.78 1.21 -23.19
CA TYR A 59 -8.58 1.51 -24.37
C TYR A 59 -9.21 2.89 -24.21
N TYR A 60 -8.78 3.86 -24.99
CA TYR A 60 -9.50 5.12 -25.18
C TYR A 60 -10.32 5.01 -26.46
N GLY A 61 -11.56 4.53 -26.36
CA GLY A 61 -12.42 4.47 -27.54
C GLY A 61 -13.89 4.64 -27.21
N ILE A 62 -14.41 5.84 -27.47
CA ILE A 62 -15.79 5.99 -27.96
C ILE A 62 -15.84 5.18 -29.25
N GLY A 63 -16.64 4.11 -29.24
CA GLY A 63 -16.50 3.01 -30.19
C GLY A 63 -16.45 3.43 -31.66
N ASP A 64 -15.39 3.02 -32.35
CA ASP A 64 -15.52 2.51 -33.71
C ASP A 64 -14.58 1.31 -33.89
N VAL A 65 -15.15 0.21 -34.37
CA VAL A 65 -14.55 -1.11 -34.37
C VAL A 65 -13.60 -1.19 -35.57
N LYS A 66 -12.30 -0.81 -35.45
CA LYS A 66 -11.28 -1.29 -36.42
C LYS A 66 -9.77 -1.04 -36.23
N SER A 67 -9.26 -0.45 -35.15
CA SER A 67 -7.79 -0.34 -35.00
C SER A 67 -7.33 -0.76 -33.60
N HIS A 68 -6.20 -1.49 -33.53
CA HIS A 68 -5.50 -1.81 -32.28
C HIS A 68 -4.54 -0.68 -31.88
N ASP A 69 -4.56 0.43 -32.60
CA ASP A 69 -3.65 1.58 -32.45
C ASP A 69 -4.18 2.61 -31.43
N ASP A 70 -5.39 2.41 -30.90
CA ASP A 70 -6.06 3.32 -29.94
C ASP A 70 -5.76 3.00 -28.46
N TYR A 71 -4.75 2.15 -28.20
CA TYR A 71 -4.31 1.82 -26.85
C TYR A 71 -3.11 2.65 -26.44
N ASP A 72 -3.29 3.51 -25.43
CA ASP A 72 -2.16 4.18 -24.79
C ASP A 72 -1.48 3.20 -23.81
N GLU A 73 -0.16 3.06 -23.95
CA GLU A 73 0.70 2.32 -23.02
C GLU A 73 0.89 3.15 -21.75
N TYR A 74 0.56 2.56 -20.61
CA TYR A 74 0.83 3.16 -19.29
C TYR A 74 1.40 2.10 -18.35
N TYR A 75 2.14 2.54 -17.34
CA TYR A 75 2.68 1.64 -16.31
C TYR A 75 1.74 1.64 -15.11
N THR A 76 1.41 0.45 -14.62
CA THR A 76 0.66 0.27 -13.37
C THR A 76 1.60 -0.28 -12.31
N SER A 77 1.68 0.40 -11.18
CA SER A 77 2.33 -0.13 -9.98
C SER A 77 1.34 -1.01 -9.22
N ARG A 78 1.76 -2.24 -8.87
CA ARG A 78 1.04 -3.09 -7.92
C ARG A 78 1.95 -3.47 -6.77
N ALA A 79 1.47 -3.24 -5.56
CA ALA A 79 2.12 -3.64 -4.33
C ALA A 79 1.68 -5.04 -3.91
N PHE A 80 2.64 -5.87 -3.55
CA PHE A 80 2.45 -7.19 -2.98
C PHE A 80 2.87 -7.17 -1.52
N ILE A 81 1.99 -7.64 -0.64
CA ILE A 81 2.24 -7.66 0.80
C ILE A 81 2.90 -8.98 1.18
N SER A 82 4.06 -8.90 1.82
CA SER A 82 4.68 -10.05 2.47
C SER A 82 4.03 -10.30 3.83
N GLU A 83 3.27 -11.40 3.96
CA GLU A 83 2.61 -11.73 5.23
C GLU A 83 3.58 -11.92 6.40
N GLU A 84 4.74 -12.53 6.13
CA GLU A 84 5.78 -12.76 7.14
C GLU A 84 6.31 -11.43 7.67
N LYS A 85 6.70 -10.53 6.76
CA LYS A 85 7.23 -9.21 7.11
C LYS A 85 6.17 -8.32 7.76
N LEU A 86 4.91 -8.42 7.32
CA LEU A 86 3.82 -7.68 7.94
C LEU A 86 3.57 -8.14 9.39
N LYS A 87 3.69 -9.45 9.68
CA LYS A 87 3.56 -9.98 11.05
C LYS A 87 4.71 -9.49 11.93
N GLU A 88 5.95 -9.54 11.45
CA GLU A 88 7.12 -8.99 12.15
C GLU A 88 6.95 -7.49 12.43
N PHE A 89 6.51 -6.73 11.43
CA PHE A 89 6.27 -5.30 11.56
C PHE A 89 5.18 -4.99 12.60
N LYS A 90 4.03 -5.68 12.55
CA LYS A 90 2.96 -5.51 13.55
C LYS A 90 3.43 -5.85 14.96
N ALA A 91 4.26 -6.88 15.12
CA ALA A 91 4.85 -7.23 16.42
C ALA A 91 5.81 -6.14 16.93
N SER A 92 6.60 -5.52 16.04
CA SER A 92 7.48 -4.39 16.39
C SER A 92 6.70 -3.17 16.88
N LEU A 93 5.54 -2.87 16.28
CA LEU A 93 4.68 -1.75 16.71
C LEU A 93 4.11 -1.95 18.13
N ILE A 94 3.82 -3.21 18.50
CA ILE A 94 3.31 -3.56 19.83
C ILE A 94 4.43 -3.45 20.88
N GLN A 95 5.67 -3.81 20.55
CA GLN A 95 6.79 -3.67 21.48
C GLN A 95 7.20 -2.21 21.74
N GLU A 96 7.03 -1.30 20.77
CA GLU A 96 7.26 0.14 20.99
C GLU A 96 6.19 0.79 21.89
N THR A 97 5.01 0.17 22.03
CA THR A 97 3.91 0.71 22.85
C THR A 97 3.92 0.20 24.30
N ASP A 98 4.84 -0.71 24.66
CA ASP A 98 5.02 -1.20 26.03
C ASP A 98 6.51 -1.34 26.42
N PRO A 99 7.15 -0.29 26.96
CA PRO A 99 8.46 -0.41 27.58
C PRO A 99 8.41 -0.96 29.02
N ASP A 100 7.23 -1.25 29.60
CA ASP A 100 7.09 -1.48 31.05
C ASP A 100 6.17 -2.64 31.47
N PHE A 101 6.01 -3.69 30.65
CA PHE A 101 5.32 -4.91 31.09
C PHE A 101 6.27 -5.85 31.86
N SER A 102 6.76 -5.38 33.01
CA SER A 102 7.12 -6.28 34.10
C SER A 102 5.82 -6.72 34.78
N GLY A 103 5.45 -7.99 34.63
CA GLY A 103 4.44 -8.60 35.50
C GLY A 103 3.40 -9.48 34.82
N SER A 104 3.62 -10.79 34.96
CA SER A 104 2.56 -11.75 35.30
C SER A 104 1.60 -12.18 34.19
N PHE A 105 2.06 -13.05 33.30
CA PHE A 105 1.19 -14.08 32.74
C PHE A 105 1.02 -15.21 33.76
N LEU A 106 -0.13 -15.23 34.45
CA LEU A 106 -0.72 -16.43 35.02
C LEU A 106 -2.24 -16.34 34.87
N PHE A 107 -2.75 -17.05 33.86
CA PHE A 107 -3.88 -18.00 33.83
C PHE A 107 -4.59 -17.98 32.47
#